data_AF-A0A7X7R388-F1
#
_entry.id   AF-A0A7X7R388-F1
#
_cell.length_a   1.000
_cell.length_b   1.000
_cell.length_c   1.000
_cell.angle_alpha   90.00
_cell.angle_beta   90.00
_cell.angle_gamma   90.00
#
_symmetry.space_group_name_H-M   'P 1'
#
loop_
_entity.id
_entity.type
_entity.pdbx_description
1 polymer ?
#
loop_
_entity_poly.entity_id
_entity_poly.type
_entity_poly.pdbx_seq_one_letter_code
_entity_poly.pdbx_strand_id
1 'polypeptide(L)'
;PTETLTGRVLTDIVLLDKVIGVGEVAIADYRSNHPSLEDLRTLASEANAGGMLGGKAGVMHIHLGDGKEGLDSLFRLLNESDFPIEMFVPTHINRNPALFEQGMELWRRGGNIDLTAGETAGYSIGEAFTRLQENNIDLNSVTVSSDGNGSSDNDAGINSINQLFKDLVSCVLDKKMDFADIIRTVTINPAKVLKLYPQKGCLLPGSDADILVLKQKDLTIHRLIVKGQVAVKGRQAVIKGKFEKNKYK
;
A
#
# COMPACT_ATOMS: atom_id res chain seq x y z
N PRO A 1 8.30 4.30 -20.11
CA PRO A 1 6.87 3.91 -20.17
C PRO A 1 6.64 2.57 -19.46
N THR A 2 5.54 2.43 -18.72
CA THR A 2 5.15 1.15 -18.12
C THR A 2 4.80 0.17 -19.24
N GLU A 3 5.29 -1.07 -19.17
CA GLU A 3 4.90 -2.12 -20.10
C GLU A 3 3.40 -2.43 -19.96
N THR A 4 2.71 -2.63 -21.09
CA THR A 4 1.26 -2.86 -21.12
C THR A 4 0.93 -4.04 -22.03
N LEU A 5 -0.18 -4.73 -21.75
CA LEU A 5 -0.61 -5.90 -22.53
C LEU A 5 -1.37 -5.51 -23.80
N THR A 6 -2.06 -4.37 -23.77
CA THR A 6 -2.87 -3.86 -24.89
C THR A 6 -2.27 -2.63 -25.58
N GLY A 7 -1.05 -2.25 -25.19
CA GLY A 7 -0.31 -1.11 -25.76
C GLY A 7 -0.60 0.25 -25.13
N ARG A 8 -1.56 0.35 -24.20
CA ARG A 8 -1.86 1.55 -23.41
C ARG A 8 -2.37 1.19 -22.00
N VAL A 9 -2.07 2.04 -21.02
CA VAL A 9 -2.49 1.85 -19.63
C VAL A 9 -4.01 1.92 -19.53
N LEU A 10 -4.62 2.86 -20.24
CA LEU A 10 -6.08 3.03 -20.26
C LEU A 10 -6.78 1.72 -20.66
N THR A 11 -6.37 1.13 -21.78
CA THR A 11 -7.03 -0.07 -22.32
C THR A 11 -6.78 -1.30 -21.48
N ASP A 12 -5.60 -1.43 -20.84
CA ASP A 12 -5.35 -2.50 -19.86
C ASP A 12 -6.31 -2.38 -18.67
N ILE A 13 -6.46 -1.18 -18.10
CA ILE A 13 -7.37 -0.95 -16.98
C ILE A 13 -8.83 -1.19 -17.40
N VAL A 14 -9.25 -0.83 -18.62
CA VAL A 14 -10.63 -1.08 -19.05
C VAL A 14 -10.89 -2.56 -19.31
N LEU A 15 -10.03 -3.23 -20.08
CA LEU A 15 -10.33 -4.54 -20.65
C LEU A 15 -9.92 -5.72 -19.75
N LEU A 16 -8.94 -5.53 -18.86
CA LEU A 16 -8.39 -6.62 -18.05
C LEU A 16 -8.92 -6.54 -16.62
N ASP A 17 -9.85 -7.43 -16.25
CA ASP A 17 -10.53 -7.45 -14.93
C ASP A 17 -9.60 -7.19 -13.74
N LYS A 18 -8.43 -7.82 -13.71
CA LYS A 18 -7.48 -7.73 -12.58
C LYS A 18 -6.59 -6.50 -12.55
N VAL A 19 -6.59 -5.67 -13.60
CA VAL A 19 -5.81 -4.43 -13.65
C VAL A 19 -6.67 -3.29 -13.10
N ILE A 20 -6.29 -2.73 -11.95
CA ILE A 20 -7.07 -1.70 -11.24
C ILE A 20 -6.44 -0.30 -11.28
N GLY A 21 -5.27 -0.15 -11.89
CA GLY A 21 -4.49 1.08 -11.93
C GLY A 21 -3.15 0.84 -12.64
N VAL A 22 -2.21 1.77 -12.46
CA VAL A 22 -0.84 1.68 -12.98
C VAL A 22 0.16 1.70 -11.83
N GLY A 23 1.15 0.80 -11.86
CA GLY A 23 2.18 0.73 -10.85
C GLY A 23 3.12 -0.46 -11.07
N GLU A 24 4.29 -0.48 -10.43
CA GLU A 24 4.88 0.62 -9.66
C GLU A 24 5.62 1.60 -10.59
N VAL A 25 5.18 2.87 -10.63
CA VAL A 25 5.87 3.90 -11.40
C VAL A 25 6.95 4.53 -10.53
N ALA A 26 8.23 4.31 -10.87
CA ALA A 26 9.33 4.84 -10.08
C ALA A 26 9.65 6.30 -10.42
N ILE A 27 9.76 7.14 -9.38
CA ILE A 27 10.31 8.51 -9.44
C ILE A 27 11.33 8.69 -8.32
N ALA A 28 12.22 9.68 -8.46
CA ALA A 28 13.28 9.96 -7.48
C ALA A 28 14.11 8.71 -7.11
N ASP A 29 14.31 7.78 -8.04
CA ASP A 29 15.11 6.57 -7.84
C ASP A 29 16.09 6.42 -9.03
N TYR A 30 17.33 6.01 -8.75
CA TYR A 30 18.36 5.83 -9.79
C TYR A 30 18.06 4.66 -10.74
N ARG A 31 17.15 3.76 -10.36
CA ARG A 31 16.65 2.64 -11.18
C ARG A 31 15.40 3.01 -11.96
N SER A 32 14.88 4.23 -11.76
CA SER A 32 13.71 4.70 -12.50
C SER A 32 14.05 4.94 -13.97
N ASN A 33 13.00 5.00 -14.80
CA ASN A 33 13.14 5.47 -16.17
C ASN A 33 13.24 7.01 -16.27
N HIS A 34 13.35 7.71 -15.13
CA HIS A 34 13.36 9.18 -15.04
C HIS A 34 12.23 9.83 -15.86
N PRO A 35 10.96 9.49 -15.59
CA PRO A 35 9.83 9.99 -16.37
C PRO A 35 9.76 11.51 -16.31
N SER A 36 9.50 12.14 -17.46
CA SER A 36 9.22 13.57 -17.52
C SER A 36 7.87 13.88 -16.88
N LEU A 37 7.61 15.16 -16.59
CA LEU A 37 6.30 15.60 -16.10
C LEU A 37 5.17 15.26 -17.09
N GLU A 38 5.45 15.28 -18.39
CA GLU A 38 4.48 14.93 -19.43
C GLU A 38 4.20 13.42 -19.46
N ASP A 39 5.20 12.58 -19.20
CA ASP A 39 5.01 11.13 -19.04
C ASP A 39 4.09 10.85 -17.84
N LEU A 40 4.34 11.51 -16.71
CA LEU A 40 3.49 11.37 -15.51
C LEU A 40 2.06 11.86 -15.78
N ARG A 41 1.90 12.98 -16.48
CA ARG A 41 0.59 13.52 -16.89
C ARG A 41 -0.17 12.56 -17.79
N THR A 42 0.52 11.94 -18.75
CA THR A 42 -0.06 10.94 -19.64
C THR A 42 -0.51 9.70 -18.86
N LEU A 43 0.36 9.16 -17.99
CA LEU A 43 0.04 8.01 -17.15
C LEU A 43 -1.14 8.28 -16.21
N ALA A 44 -1.17 9.45 -15.56
CA ALA A 44 -2.27 9.86 -14.70
C ALA A 44 -3.58 9.99 -15.49
N SER A 45 -3.56 10.62 -16.67
CA SER A 45 -4.73 10.72 -17.54
C SER A 45 -5.27 9.34 -17.94
N GLU A 46 -4.40 8.43 -18.36
CA GLU A 46 -4.78 7.07 -18.74
C GLU A 46 -5.29 6.24 -17.56
N ALA A 47 -4.67 6.36 -16.39
CA ALA A 47 -5.10 5.69 -15.17
C ALA A 47 -6.49 6.16 -14.71
N ASN A 48 -6.70 7.49 -14.68
CA ASN A 48 -7.97 8.08 -14.27
C ASN A 48 -9.09 7.70 -15.25
N ALA A 49 -8.88 7.91 -16.55
CA ALA A 49 -9.86 7.57 -17.58
C ALA A 49 -10.16 6.05 -17.62
N GLY A 50 -9.12 5.22 -17.50
CA GLY A 50 -9.27 3.78 -17.43
C GLY A 50 -10.06 3.33 -16.21
N GLY A 51 -9.81 3.93 -15.05
CA GLY A 51 -10.57 3.69 -13.82
C GLY A 51 -12.05 4.05 -13.96
N MET A 52 -12.35 5.21 -14.55
CA MET A 52 -13.73 5.66 -14.79
C MET A 52 -14.47 4.73 -15.77
N LEU A 53 -13.84 4.41 -16.91
CA LEU A 53 -14.46 3.57 -17.95
C LEU A 53 -14.59 2.10 -17.53
N GLY A 54 -13.62 1.59 -16.78
CA GLY A 54 -13.60 0.21 -16.30
C GLY A 54 -14.36 -0.04 -15.01
N GLY A 55 -14.82 1.01 -14.32
CA GLY A 55 -15.41 0.90 -12.98
C GLY A 55 -14.41 0.41 -11.93
N LYS A 56 -13.14 0.86 -12.02
CA LYS A 56 -12.02 0.43 -11.18
C LYS A 56 -11.39 1.61 -10.45
N ALA A 57 -10.40 1.33 -9.60
CA ALA A 57 -9.72 2.34 -8.80
C ALA A 57 -9.14 3.47 -9.68
N GLY A 58 -8.39 3.10 -10.73
CA GLY A 58 -7.70 4.05 -11.60
C GLY A 58 -6.52 4.73 -10.91
N VAL A 59 -5.93 4.07 -9.91
CA VAL A 59 -4.84 4.66 -9.11
C VAL A 59 -3.52 4.61 -9.84
N MET A 60 -2.64 5.54 -9.48
CA MET A 60 -1.23 5.54 -9.84
C MET A 60 -0.41 5.26 -8.59
N HIS A 61 0.15 4.04 -8.51
CA HIS A 61 1.04 3.64 -7.43
C HIS A 61 2.47 4.05 -7.77
N ILE A 62 3.09 4.86 -6.93
CA ILE A 62 4.37 5.52 -7.22
C ILE A 62 5.44 5.00 -6.26
N HIS A 63 6.48 4.38 -6.80
CA HIS A 63 7.68 3.99 -6.06
C HIS A 63 8.58 5.22 -5.89
N LEU A 64 8.98 5.52 -4.66
CA LEU A 64 9.88 6.62 -4.33
C LEU A 64 11.24 6.08 -3.91
N GLY A 65 12.31 6.53 -4.56
CA GLY A 65 13.70 6.29 -4.16
C GLY A 65 14.25 7.33 -3.17
N ASP A 66 15.58 7.34 -3.00
CA ASP A 66 16.32 8.34 -2.18
C ASP A 66 16.82 9.55 -2.99
N GLY A 67 16.28 9.75 -4.19
CA GLY A 67 16.57 10.89 -5.04
C GLY A 67 16.12 12.20 -4.39
N LYS A 68 16.91 13.25 -4.59
CA LYS A 68 16.73 14.54 -3.91
C LYS A 68 15.38 15.23 -4.19
N GLU A 69 14.77 14.96 -5.34
CA GLU A 69 13.49 15.55 -5.72
C GLU A 69 12.31 14.99 -4.90
N GLY A 70 12.40 13.74 -4.41
CA GLY A 70 11.30 13.08 -3.70
C GLY A 70 9.95 13.23 -4.44
N LEU A 71 8.97 13.86 -3.79
CA LEU A 71 7.63 14.12 -4.32
C LEU A 71 7.50 15.39 -5.17
N ASP A 72 8.58 16.13 -5.44
CA ASP A 72 8.49 17.43 -6.13
C ASP A 72 7.84 17.32 -7.52
N SER A 73 8.14 16.25 -8.27
CA SER A 73 7.51 16.01 -9.57
C SER A 73 6.01 15.72 -9.46
N LEU A 74 5.58 15.01 -8.42
CA LEU A 74 4.16 14.79 -8.12
C LEU A 74 3.48 16.11 -7.69
N PHE A 75 4.11 16.92 -6.84
CA PHE A 75 3.55 18.22 -6.46
C PHE A 75 3.40 19.16 -7.65
N ARG A 76 4.37 19.18 -8.56
CA ARG A 76 4.25 19.93 -9.82
C ARG A 76 3.10 19.42 -10.67
N LEU A 77 2.96 18.10 -10.82
CA LEU A 77 1.84 17.51 -11.55
C LEU A 77 0.50 17.95 -10.98
N LEU A 78 0.34 17.87 -9.65
CA LEU A 78 -0.88 18.28 -8.95
C LEU A 78 -1.16 19.79 -9.07
N ASN A 79 -0.13 20.62 -9.08
CA ASN A 79 -0.29 22.08 -9.23
C ASN A 79 -0.59 22.50 -10.67
N GLU A 80 -0.18 21.71 -11.66
CA GLU A 80 -0.30 22.01 -13.10
C GLU A 80 -1.41 21.18 -13.78
N SER A 81 -2.31 20.54 -13.03
CA SER A 81 -3.41 19.73 -13.55
C SER A 81 -4.59 19.65 -12.58
N ASP A 82 -5.69 19.04 -13.04
CA ASP A 82 -6.93 18.88 -12.26
C ASP A 82 -7.14 17.42 -11.80
N PHE A 83 -6.07 16.62 -11.71
CA PHE A 83 -6.20 15.22 -11.29
C PHE A 83 -6.63 15.12 -9.82
N PRO A 84 -7.57 14.21 -9.49
CA PRO A 84 -7.95 13.98 -8.09
C PRO A 84 -6.75 13.48 -7.30
N ILE A 85 -6.35 14.19 -6.24
CA ILE A 85 -5.13 13.88 -5.47
C ILE A 85 -5.12 12.47 -4.88
N GLU A 86 -6.30 11.95 -4.54
CA GLU A 86 -6.50 10.62 -3.97
C GLU A 86 -6.17 9.48 -4.94
N MET A 87 -6.04 9.75 -6.24
CA MET A 87 -5.64 8.73 -7.20
C MET A 87 -4.15 8.36 -7.09
N PHE A 88 -3.34 9.24 -6.50
CA PHE A 88 -1.90 9.03 -6.34
C PHE A 88 -1.61 8.32 -5.02
N VAL A 89 -0.85 7.24 -5.10
CA VAL A 89 -0.47 6.40 -3.95
C VAL A 89 1.05 6.28 -3.93
N PRO A 90 1.77 7.27 -3.39
CA PRO A 90 3.21 7.16 -3.22
C PRO A 90 3.54 6.23 -2.05
N THR A 91 4.39 5.26 -2.30
CA THR A 91 4.89 4.29 -1.30
C THR A 91 6.34 4.57 -0.91
N HIS A 92 6.85 3.81 0.05
CA HIS A 92 8.16 3.98 0.67
C HIS A 92 8.36 5.37 1.30
N ILE A 93 7.28 6.05 1.68
CA ILE A 93 7.36 7.42 2.21
C ILE A 93 8.17 7.49 3.50
N ASN A 94 8.20 6.41 4.28
CA ASN A 94 9.02 6.29 5.48
C ASN A 94 10.48 5.92 5.23
N ARG A 95 10.97 5.79 4.00
CA ARG A 95 12.36 5.34 3.71
C ARG A 95 13.45 6.32 4.12
N ASN A 96 13.13 7.61 4.19
CA ASN A 96 14.04 8.63 4.71
C ASN A 96 13.28 9.85 5.28
N PRO A 97 13.90 10.65 6.17
CA PRO A 97 13.22 11.76 6.82
C PRO A 97 12.71 12.86 5.88
N ALA A 98 13.47 13.21 4.84
CA ALA A 98 13.09 14.29 3.93
C ALA A 98 11.84 13.93 3.11
N LEU A 99 11.78 12.70 2.60
CA LEU A 99 10.60 12.18 1.91
C LEU A 99 9.40 12.07 2.84
N PHE A 100 9.62 11.67 4.10
CA PHE A 100 8.55 11.58 5.08
C PHE A 100 7.87 12.92 5.35
N GLU A 101 8.65 14.01 5.47
CA GLU A 101 8.13 15.37 5.58
C GLU A 101 7.30 15.78 4.35
N GLN A 102 7.77 15.47 3.14
CA GLN A 102 6.98 15.68 1.92
C GLN A 102 5.71 14.84 1.91
N GLY A 103 5.76 13.60 2.41
CA GLY A 103 4.57 12.76 2.59
C GLY A 103 3.52 13.42 3.48
N MET A 104 3.93 13.96 4.63
CA MET A 104 3.04 14.71 5.52
C MET A 104 2.42 15.93 4.83
N GLU A 105 3.19 16.64 4.00
CA GLU A 105 2.67 17.73 3.18
C GLU A 105 1.62 17.25 2.15
N LEU A 106 1.87 16.12 1.49
CA LEU A 106 0.89 15.52 0.57
C LEU A 106 -0.42 15.17 1.29
N TRP A 107 -0.35 14.60 2.49
CA TRP A 107 -1.53 14.29 3.28
C TRP A 107 -2.30 15.54 3.67
N ARG A 108 -1.62 16.65 4.05
CA ARG A 108 -2.28 17.93 4.36
C ARG A 108 -3.04 18.50 3.16
N ARG A 109 -2.65 18.16 1.93
CA ARG A 109 -3.36 18.50 0.69
C ARG A 109 -4.52 17.57 0.36
N GLY A 110 -4.79 16.56 1.20
CA GLY A 110 -5.82 15.55 1.01
C GLY A 110 -5.37 14.29 0.28
N GLY A 111 -4.06 14.11 0.08
CA GLY A 111 -3.50 12.93 -0.58
C GLY A 111 -3.35 11.72 0.32
N ASN A 112 -3.03 10.57 -0.29
CA ASN A 112 -2.72 9.33 0.41
C ASN A 112 -1.22 9.20 0.67
N ILE A 113 -0.86 8.51 1.75
CA ILE A 113 0.51 8.08 2.03
C ILE A 113 0.51 6.56 2.20
N ASP A 114 1.40 5.84 1.49
CA ASP A 114 1.69 4.44 1.78
C ASP A 114 3.07 4.30 2.46
N LEU A 115 3.08 3.64 3.61
CA LEU A 115 4.29 3.30 4.35
C LEU A 115 4.68 1.85 4.07
N THR A 116 5.97 1.57 4.14
CA THR A 116 6.49 0.22 3.91
C THR A 116 6.95 -0.41 5.22
N ALA A 117 6.39 -1.59 5.52
CA ALA A 117 6.79 -2.37 6.67
C ALA A 117 8.23 -2.89 6.53
N GLY A 118 8.93 -3.03 7.64
CA GLY A 118 10.32 -3.50 7.65
C GLY A 118 11.35 -2.46 7.23
N GLU A 119 10.96 -1.20 7.07
CA GLU A 119 11.90 -0.10 6.84
C GLU A 119 12.89 0.02 8.02
N THR A 120 14.17 0.14 7.70
CA THR A 120 15.27 0.20 8.69
C THR A 120 16.22 1.38 8.49
N ALA A 121 16.31 1.93 7.28
CA ALA A 121 17.12 3.12 6.99
C ALA A 121 16.37 4.41 7.35
N GLY A 122 15.06 4.42 7.12
CA GLY A 122 14.18 5.51 7.48
C GLY A 122 13.49 5.31 8.83
N TYR A 123 12.17 5.55 8.85
CA TYR A 123 11.35 5.36 10.03
C TYR A 123 10.66 4.00 9.98
N SER A 124 10.76 3.23 11.07
CA SER A 124 9.90 2.08 11.28
C SER A 124 8.43 2.50 11.31
N ILE A 125 7.50 1.57 11.05
CA ILE A 125 6.05 1.87 11.07
C ILE A 125 5.62 2.52 12.38
N GLY A 126 6.12 2.02 13.52
CA GLY A 126 5.81 2.59 14.80
C GLY A 126 6.38 4.00 15.00
N GLU A 127 7.54 4.34 14.43
CA GLU A 127 8.08 5.71 14.50
C GLU A 127 7.33 6.65 13.56
N ALA A 128 7.02 6.18 12.35
CA ALA A 128 6.21 6.92 11.40
C ALA A 128 4.85 7.29 12.00
N PHE A 129 4.12 6.34 12.59
CA PHE A 129 2.84 6.63 13.24
C PHE A 129 2.97 7.61 14.40
N THR A 130 3.97 7.47 15.27
CA THR A 130 4.23 8.44 16.35
C THR A 130 4.41 9.85 15.78
N ARG A 131 5.25 10.00 14.75
CA ARG A 131 5.53 11.30 14.13
C ARG A 131 4.30 11.92 13.45
N LEU A 132 3.49 11.11 12.76
CA LEU A 132 2.23 11.58 12.18
C LEU A 132 1.29 12.12 13.27
N GLN A 133 1.12 11.37 14.35
CA GLN A 133 0.27 11.78 15.48
C GLN A 133 0.79 13.05 16.17
N GLU A 134 2.10 13.16 16.40
CA GLU A 134 2.74 14.37 16.94
C GLU A 134 2.52 15.60 16.05
N ASN A 135 2.31 15.39 14.75
CA ASN A 135 2.00 16.44 13.77
C ASN A 135 0.49 16.63 13.52
N ASN A 136 -0.37 16.06 14.37
CA ASN A 136 -1.84 16.07 14.25
C ASN A 136 -2.35 15.47 12.92
N ILE A 137 -1.63 14.51 12.36
CA ILE A 137 -2.06 13.75 11.18
C ILE A 137 -2.70 12.45 11.67
N ASP A 138 -3.96 12.25 11.27
CA ASP A 138 -4.66 11.01 11.55
C ASP A 138 -4.27 9.90 10.55
N LEU A 139 -4.60 8.66 10.91
CA LEU A 139 -4.29 7.49 10.09
C LEU A 139 -5.42 7.12 9.11
N ASN A 140 -6.33 8.03 8.71
CA ASN A 140 -7.44 7.72 7.82
C ASN A 140 -7.04 7.58 6.34
N SER A 141 -6.02 8.32 5.91
CA SER A 141 -5.49 8.30 4.54
C SER A 141 -4.06 7.75 4.49
N VAL A 142 -3.70 6.93 5.47
CA VAL A 142 -2.40 6.27 5.59
C VAL A 142 -2.60 4.77 5.38
N THR A 143 -1.84 4.19 4.47
CA THR A 143 -1.79 2.74 4.25
C THR A 143 -0.43 2.18 4.62
N VAL A 144 -0.37 0.88 4.89
CA VAL A 144 0.89 0.17 5.07
C VAL A 144 0.94 -1.05 4.15
N SER A 145 1.97 -1.12 3.33
CA SER A 145 2.27 -2.26 2.46
C SER A 145 3.52 -3.01 2.94
N SER A 146 3.69 -4.25 2.50
CA SER A 146 4.79 -5.11 2.95
C SER A 146 6.02 -5.08 2.06
N ASP A 147 5.88 -4.64 0.81
CA ASP A 147 6.86 -4.88 -0.28
C ASP A 147 7.38 -6.34 -0.31
N GLY A 148 6.51 -7.27 0.09
CA GLY A 148 6.89 -8.65 0.33
C GLY A 148 7.29 -9.35 -0.95
N ASN A 149 8.33 -10.17 -0.88
CA ASN A 149 8.94 -10.83 -2.03
C ASN A 149 9.67 -9.88 -3.01
N GLY A 150 9.75 -8.58 -2.70
CA GLY A 150 10.67 -7.64 -3.35
C GLY A 150 12.12 -7.93 -2.98
N SER A 151 13.05 -7.52 -3.85
CA SER A 151 14.48 -7.65 -3.60
C SER A 151 14.94 -6.65 -2.55
N SER A 152 15.81 -7.09 -1.64
CA SER A 152 16.31 -6.26 -0.55
C SER A 152 17.78 -6.55 -0.27
N ASP A 153 18.51 -5.58 0.26
CA ASP A 153 19.92 -5.73 0.64
C ASP A 153 20.13 -6.55 1.95
N ASN A 154 19.09 -7.21 2.46
CA ASN A 154 19.20 -8.08 3.63
C ASN A 154 19.87 -9.44 3.30
N ASP A 155 20.28 -10.19 4.33
CA ASP A 155 20.95 -11.49 4.16
C ASP A 155 20.13 -12.52 3.35
N ALA A 156 18.79 -12.39 3.37
CA ALA A 156 17.90 -13.27 2.61
C ALA A 156 17.69 -12.83 1.16
N GLY A 157 18.16 -11.63 0.79
CA GLY A 157 17.96 -10.99 -0.51
C GLY A 157 16.50 -10.61 -0.82
N ILE A 158 15.56 -10.85 0.10
CA ILE A 158 14.12 -10.78 -0.14
C ILE A 158 13.38 -10.23 1.08
N ASN A 159 12.45 -9.29 0.84
CA ASN A 159 11.57 -8.73 1.86
C ASN A 159 10.53 -9.75 2.39
N SER A 160 10.38 -9.80 3.71
CA SER A 160 9.47 -10.74 4.36
C SER A 160 8.05 -10.18 4.48
N ILE A 161 7.06 -10.87 3.89
CA ILE A 161 5.63 -10.53 4.06
C ILE A 161 5.22 -10.49 5.55
N ASN A 162 5.84 -11.32 6.39
CA ASN A 162 5.53 -11.39 7.82
C ASN A 162 5.90 -10.10 8.59
N GLN A 163 6.76 -9.25 8.01
CA GLN A 163 7.20 -8.03 8.67
C GLN A 163 6.05 -7.05 8.89
N LEU A 164 5.13 -6.93 7.92
CA LEU A 164 3.91 -6.14 8.06
C LEU A 164 3.14 -6.50 9.34
N PHE A 165 2.89 -7.79 9.56
CA PHE A 165 2.15 -8.22 10.74
C PHE A 165 2.91 -7.93 12.04
N LYS A 166 4.23 -8.16 12.05
CA LYS A 166 5.07 -7.90 13.23
C LYS A 166 5.08 -6.42 13.61
N ASP A 167 5.26 -5.53 12.63
CA ASP A 167 5.34 -4.10 12.87
C ASP A 167 4.03 -3.56 13.45
N LEU A 168 2.88 -3.98 12.90
CA LEU A 168 1.57 -3.57 13.42
C LEU A 168 1.32 -4.11 14.84
N VAL A 169 1.67 -5.37 15.11
CA VAL A 169 1.55 -5.95 16.46
C VAL A 169 2.45 -5.20 17.45
N SER A 170 3.67 -4.83 17.07
CA SER A 170 4.56 -4.03 17.92
C SER A 170 4.00 -2.63 18.20
N CYS A 171 3.38 -1.98 17.20
CA CYS A 171 2.70 -0.69 17.41
C CYS A 171 1.61 -0.79 18.49
N VAL A 172 0.82 -1.87 18.47
CA VAL A 172 -0.27 -2.07 19.45
C VAL A 172 0.26 -2.51 20.81
N LEU A 173 1.13 -3.53 20.84
CA LEU A 173 1.56 -4.15 22.10
C LEU A 173 2.68 -3.39 22.79
N ASP A 174 3.66 -2.87 22.06
CA ASP A 174 4.84 -2.23 22.62
C ASP A 174 4.64 -0.73 22.73
N LYS A 175 4.18 -0.08 21.66
CA LYS A 175 3.92 1.38 21.64
C LYS A 175 2.55 1.79 22.18
N LYS A 176 1.67 0.83 22.52
CA LYS A 176 0.34 1.08 23.09
C LYS A 176 -0.57 1.97 22.24
N MET A 177 -0.39 1.93 20.92
CA MET A 177 -1.24 2.66 19.99
C MET A 177 -2.63 2.04 19.90
N ASP A 178 -3.64 2.85 19.57
CA ASP A 178 -5.02 2.38 19.45
C ASP A 178 -5.16 1.31 18.35
N PHE A 179 -5.77 0.18 18.70
CA PHE A 179 -5.88 -0.96 17.78
C PHE A 179 -6.67 -0.64 16.52
N ALA A 180 -7.74 0.17 16.62
CA ALA A 180 -8.58 0.53 15.47
C ALA A 180 -7.86 1.52 14.53
N ASP A 181 -7.03 2.42 15.06
CA ASP A 181 -6.16 3.31 14.29
C ASP A 181 -5.05 2.55 13.55
N ILE A 182 -4.49 1.50 14.14
CA ILE A 182 -3.46 0.69 13.47
C ILE A 182 -4.09 -0.19 12.40
N ILE A 183 -5.16 -0.94 12.73
CA ILE A 183 -5.70 -1.94 11.80
C ILE A 183 -6.34 -1.31 10.56
N ARG A 184 -6.85 -0.07 10.62
CA ARG A 184 -7.43 0.61 9.45
C ARG A 184 -6.43 0.78 8.31
N THR A 185 -5.16 0.98 8.63
CA THR A 185 -4.07 1.20 7.66
C THR A 185 -3.83 0.00 6.75
N VAL A 186 -4.28 -1.19 7.16
CA VAL A 186 -4.18 -2.43 6.39
C VAL A 186 -5.53 -3.09 6.09
N THR A 187 -6.64 -2.39 6.37
CA THR A 187 -8.00 -2.90 6.12
C THR A 187 -8.84 -1.89 5.34
N ILE A 188 -9.54 -0.98 6.03
CA ILE A 188 -10.48 -0.07 5.40
C ILE A 188 -9.81 0.98 4.51
N ASN A 189 -8.61 1.46 4.88
CA ASN A 189 -7.91 2.49 4.11
C ASN A 189 -7.49 1.98 2.71
N PRO A 190 -6.73 0.86 2.59
CA PRO A 190 -6.40 0.34 1.27
C PRO A 190 -7.66 -0.10 0.50
N ALA A 191 -8.70 -0.60 1.18
CA ALA A 191 -9.96 -0.92 0.51
C ALA A 191 -10.66 0.31 -0.08
N LYS A 192 -10.58 1.48 0.57
CA LYS A 192 -11.12 2.74 0.03
C LYS A 192 -10.27 3.27 -1.13
N VAL A 193 -8.95 3.33 -0.95
CA VAL A 193 -8.00 3.79 -1.99
C VAL A 193 -8.17 2.96 -3.27
N LEU A 194 -8.32 1.65 -3.14
CA LEU A 194 -8.47 0.74 -4.27
C LEU A 194 -9.93 0.55 -4.74
N LYS A 195 -10.87 1.34 -4.21
CA LYS A 195 -12.33 1.25 -4.50
C LYS A 195 -12.91 -0.17 -4.35
N LEU A 196 -12.41 -0.92 -3.37
CA LEU A 196 -12.90 -2.25 -2.99
C LEU A 196 -13.88 -2.21 -1.80
N TYR A 197 -14.03 -1.07 -1.14
CA TYR A 197 -15.01 -0.88 -0.08
C TYR A 197 -16.45 -0.77 -0.66
N PRO A 198 -17.50 -1.35 -0.04
CA PRO A 198 -17.47 -2.09 1.22
C PRO A 198 -17.23 -3.60 1.06
N GLN A 199 -17.01 -4.11 -0.16
CA GLN A 199 -16.75 -5.54 -0.37
C GLN A 199 -15.57 -6.04 0.48
N LYS A 200 -14.54 -5.20 0.67
CA LYS A 200 -13.31 -5.46 1.44
C LYS A 200 -13.10 -4.44 2.56
N GLY A 201 -12.20 -4.80 3.49
CA GLY A 201 -11.68 -3.90 4.52
C GLY A 201 -12.63 -3.60 5.67
N CYS A 202 -13.79 -4.26 5.75
CA CYS A 202 -14.75 -4.09 6.83
C CYS A 202 -15.52 -5.38 7.15
N LEU A 203 -16.17 -5.39 8.31
CA LEU A 203 -17.05 -6.47 8.76
C LEU A 203 -18.50 -6.00 8.73
N LEU A 204 -19.09 -5.94 7.53
CA LEU A 204 -20.48 -5.53 7.32
C LEU A 204 -21.27 -6.63 6.59
N PRO A 205 -22.60 -6.72 6.80
CA PRO A 205 -23.46 -7.58 5.99
C PRO A 205 -23.30 -7.27 4.49
N GLY A 206 -23.05 -8.29 3.68
CA GLY A 206 -22.82 -8.15 2.23
C GLY A 206 -21.35 -8.03 1.80
N SER A 207 -20.43 -7.74 2.73
CA SER A 207 -18.99 -7.78 2.46
C SER A 207 -18.47 -9.21 2.35
N ASP A 208 -17.31 -9.39 1.71
CA ASP A 208 -16.62 -10.69 1.71
C ASP A 208 -16.25 -11.07 3.14
N ALA A 209 -16.50 -12.33 3.52
CA ALA A 209 -16.12 -12.86 4.83
C ALA A 209 -14.61 -13.15 4.90
N ASP A 210 -13.81 -12.09 4.83
CA ASP A 210 -12.37 -12.04 5.04
C ASP A 210 -12.08 -11.60 6.48
N ILE A 211 -11.87 -12.57 7.37
CA ILE A 211 -11.87 -12.34 8.83
C ILE A 211 -10.60 -12.92 9.44
N LEU A 212 -9.85 -12.07 10.12
CA LEU A 212 -8.71 -12.45 10.93
C LEU A 212 -9.11 -12.53 12.41
N VAL A 213 -8.91 -13.70 13.01
CA VAL A 213 -9.16 -13.92 14.45
C VAL A 213 -7.82 -13.99 15.17
N LEU A 214 -7.61 -13.05 16.09
CA LEU A 214 -6.38 -12.93 16.87
C LEU A 214 -6.62 -13.36 18.32
N LYS A 215 -5.57 -13.87 18.97
CA LYS A 215 -5.60 -14.07 20.43
C LYS A 215 -5.47 -12.73 21.14
N GLN A 216 -6.36 -12.45 22.09
CA GLN A 216 -6.38 -11.17 22.79
C GLN A 216 -5.07 -10.82 23.53
N LYS A 217 -4.37 -11.83 24.06
CA LYS A 217 -3.17 -11.60 24.89
C LYS A 217 -1.96 -11.09 24.08
N ASP A 218 -1.73 -11.67 22.91
CA ASP A 218 -0.48 -11.53 22.16
C ASP A 218 -0.70 -11.20 20.68
N LEU A 219 -1.95 -10.98 20.28
CA LEU A 219 -2.38 -10.75 18.90
C LEU A 219 -1.90 -11.83 17.92
N THR A 220 -1.55 -13.03 18.39
CA THR A 220 -1.15 -14.11 17.48
C THR A 220 -2.35 -14.61 16.67
N ILE A 221 -2.11 -14.93 15.39
CA ILE A 221 -3.15 -15.43 14.49
C ILE A 221 -3.70 -16.76 15.00
N HIS A 222 -4.98 -16.78 15.37
CA HIS A 222 -5.68 -18.00 15.74
C HIS A 222 -6.35 -18.66 14.52
N ARG A 223 -7.02 -17.84 13.70
CA ARG A 223 -7.76 -18.27 12.50
C ARG A 223 -7.76 -17.17 11.45
N LEU A 224 -7.75 -17.58 10.18
CA LEU A 224 -8.02 -16.72 9.03
C LEU A 224 -9.16 -17.35 8.24
N ILE A 225 -10.16 -16.55 7.89
CA ILE A 225 -11.26 -16.90 7.01
C ILE A 225 -11.12 -16.01 5.77
N VAL A 226 -11.22 -16.59 4.57
CA VAL A 226 -11.17 -15.88 3.29
C VAL A 226 -12.40 -16.27 2.49
N LYS A 227 -13.23 -15.30 2.12
CA LYS A 227 -14.53 -15.50 1.44
C LYS A 227 -15.38 -16.60 2.09
N GLY A 228 -15.42 -16.63 3.43
CA GLY A 228 -16.20 -17.58 4.21
C GLY A 228 -15.55 -18.96 4.41
N GLN A 229 -14.38 -19.22 3.83
CA GLN A 229 -13.66 -20.48 3.99
C GLN A 229 -12.50 -20.33 4.98
N VAL A 230 -12.33 -21.30 5.88
CA VAL A 230 -11.18 -21.30 6.80
C VAL A 230 -9.90 -21.54 6.01
N ALA A 231 -9.00 -20.55 5.99
CA ALA A 231 -7.71 -20.61 5.33
C ALA A 231 -6.55 -20.93 6.29
N VAL A 232 -6.67 -20.53 7.57
CA VAL A 232 -5.71 -20.87 8.64
C VAL A 232 -6.47 -21.40 9.85
N LYS A 233 -6.03 -22.52 10.42
CA LYS A 233 -6.57 -23.11 11.65
C LYS A 233 -5.42 -23.53 12.56
N GLY A 234 -5.42 -23.06 13.82
CA GLY A 234 -4.41 -23.48 14.79
C GLY A 234 -2.98 -23.10 14.38
N ARG A 235 -2.80 -21.90 13.82
CA ARG A 235 -1.52 -21.39 13.27
C ARG A 235 -0.98 -22.17 12.06
N GLN A 236 -1.78 -23.02 11.42
CA GLN A 236 -1.40 -23.76 10.22
C GLN A 236 -2.29 -23.36 9.05
N ALA A 237 -1.67 -23.11 7.89
CA ALA A 237 -2.38 -22.94 6.63
C ALA A 237 -3.08 -24.26 6.27
N VAL A 238 -4.41 -24.21 6.12
CA VAL A 238 -5.24 -25.35 5.71
C VAL A 238 -5.61 -25.28 4.23
N ILE A 239 -5.57 -24.08 3.63
CA ILE A 239 -5.59 -23.87 2.18
C ILE A 239 -4.15 -23.61 1.75
N LYS A 240 -3.69 -24.33 0.74
CA LYS A 240 -2.31 -24.28 0.24
C LYS A 240 -2.27 -24.12 -1.26
N GLY A 241 -1.19 -23.52 -1.75
CA GLY A 241 -0.93 -23.46 -3.18
C GLY A 241 -0.79 -24.87 -3.79
N LYS A 242 -1.13 -25.02 -5.07
CA LYS A 242 -1.08 -26.31 -5.80
C LYS A 242 0.26 -27.04 -5.67
N PHE A 243 1.35 -26.29 -5.54
CA PHE A 243 2.72 -26.80 -5.44
C PHE A 243 3.37 -26.53 -4.08
N GLU A 244 2.60 -26.04 -3.10
CA GLU A 244 3.11 -25.76 -1.78
C GLU A 244 3.28 -27.07 -1.01
N LYS A 245 4.53 -27.52 -0.89
CA LYS A 245 4.83 -28.71 -0.11
C LYS A 245 4.72 -28.37 1.38
N ASN A 246 4.33 -29.36 2.19
CA ASN A 246 4.61 -29.28 3.62
C ASN A 246 6.13 -29.13 3.75
N LYS A 247 6.63 -27.95 4.14
CA LYS A 247 8.02 -27.80 4.56
C LYS A 247 8.26 -28.90 5.61
N TYR A 248 9.32 -29.68 5.37
CA TYR A 248 9.69 -30.89 6.09
C TYR A 248 9.35 -30.82 7.60
N LYS A 249 8.72 -31.89 8.10
CA LYS A 249 8.42 -32.09 9.53
C LYS A 249 9.67 -31.96 10.37
#